data_AF-A0A1G5SEF6-F1
#
_entry.id   AF-A0A1G5SEF6-F1
#
_cell.length_a   1.000
_cell.length_b   1.000
_cell.length_c   1.000
_cell.angle_alpha   90.00
_cell.angle_beta   90.00
_cell.angle_gamma   90.00
#
_symmetry.space_group_name_H-M   'P 1'
#
loop_
_entity.id
_entity.type
_entity.pdbx_description
1 polymer ?
#
loop_
_entity_poly.entity_id
_entity_poly.type
_entity_poly.pdbx_seq_one_letter_code
_entity_poly.pdbx_strand_id
1 'polypeptide(L)' 'MKDYLANSKIELVFLLSCARNLNLIERFWKFFKKTVLYGHYYETFSQFKTACDNFFTGLD' A
#
# COMPACT_ATOMS: atom_id res chain seq x y z
N MET A 1 8.71 -22.70 -0.33
CA MET A 1 8.34 -21.26 -0.47
C MET A 1 8.96 -20.61 -1.71
N LYS A 2 9.80 -21.29 -2.52
CA LYS A 2 10.44 -20.71 -3.72
C LYS A 2 9.91 -21.26 -5.05
N ASP A 3 9.20 -22.38 -5.06
CA ASP A 3 8.82 -23.07 -6.31
C ASP A 3 7.93 -22.23 -7.26
N TYR A 4 7.09 -21.35 -6.72
CA TYR A 4 6.27 -20.44 -7.55
C TYR A 4 7.08 -19.28 -8.14
N LEU A 5 8.22 -18.92 -7.52
CA LEU A 5 9.11 -17.89 -8.05
C LEU A 5 10.02 -18.43 -9.15
N ALA A 6 10.31 -19.74 -9.13
CA ALA A 6 11.23 -20.40 -10.06
C ALA A 6 10.82 -20.27 -11.53
N ASN A 7 9.52 -20.18 -11.81
CA ASN A 7 8.97 -20.00 -13.16
C ASN A 7 8.48 -18.56 -13.43
N SER A 8 8.71 -17.64 -12.49
CA SER A 8 8.24 -16.25 -12.59
C SER A 8 9.38 -15.32 -12.98
N LYS A 9 9.07 -14.19 -13.63
CA LYS A 9 10.05 -13.12 -13.92
C LYS A 9 10.25 -12.16 -12.75
N ILE A 10 9.93 -12.59 -11.53
CA ILE A 10 9.95 -11.74 -10.34
C ILE A 10 11.37 -11.71 -9.77
N GLU A 11 11.95 -10.52 -9.70
CA GLU A 11 13.25 -10.31 -9.05
C GLU A 11 13.05 -9.88 -7.60
N LEU A 12 13.69 -10.60 -6.67
CA LEU A 12 13.68 -10.27 -5.25
C LEU A 12 14.78 -9.26 -4.96
N VAL A 13 14.40 -8.00 -4.76
CA VAL A 13 15.33 -6.94 -4.35
C VAL A 13 15.46 -6.93 -2.83
N PHE A 14 16.69 -7.08 -2.34
CA PHE A 14 16.98 -7.01 -0.90
C PHE A 14 16.94 -5.55 -0.42
N LEU A 15 16.08 -5.27 0.57
CA LEU A 15 16.05 -3.98 1.27
C LEU A 15 16.77 -4.12 2.61
N LEU A 16 17.73 -3.23 2.88
CA LEU A 16 18.37 -3.15 4.20
C LEU A 16 17.32 -2.79 5.28
N SER A 17 17.35 -3.50 6.41
CA SER A 17 16.34 -3.38 7.49
C SER A 17 16.17 -1.97 8.07
N CYS A 18 17.17 -1.08 7.93
CA CYS A 18 17.11 0.30 8.42
C CYS A 18 16.73 1.33 7.34
N ALA A 19 16.36 0.89 6.13
CA ALA A 19 16.13 1.76 4.99
C ALA A 19 14.76 2.46 5.04
N ARG A 20 14.51 3.23 6.11
CA ARG A 20 13.29 4.00 6.41
C ARG A 20 12.89 4.98 5.30
N ASN A 21 13.81 5.30 4.38
CA ASN A 21 13.60 6.20 3.25
C ASN A 21 13.59 5.51 1.86
N LEU A 22 14.03 4.25 1.75
CA LEU A 22 13.98 3.48 0.50
C LEU A 22 12.73 2.61 0.39
N ASN A 23 11.97 2.46 1.48
CA ASN A 23 10.76 1.66 1.46
C ASN A 23 9.58 2.48 0.89
N LEU A 24 9.45 2.48 -0.44
CA LEU A 24 8.41 3.20 -1.17
C LEU A 24 7.01 2.89 -0.65
N ILE A 25 6.76 1.65 -0.23
CA ILE A 25 5.47 1.22 0.32
C ILE A 25 5.16 1.90 1.66
N GLU A 26 6.15 2.16 2.53
CA GLU A 26 5.92 2.87 3.80
C GLU A 26 5.54 4.33 3.58
N ARG A 27 6.17 4.97 2.58
CA ARG A 27 5.81 6.34 2.16
C ARG A 27 4.40 6.37 1.58
N PHE A 28 4.08 5.40 0.73
CA PHE A 28 2.76 5.24 0.16
C PHE A 28 1.69 5.03 1.23
N TRP A 29 1.92 4.16 2.22
CA TRP A 29 0.98 3.96 3.33
C TRP A 29 0.81 5.19 4.21
N LYS A 30 1.85 6.01 4.40
CA LYS A 30 1.71 7.31 5.07
C LYS A 30 0.79 8.25 4.28
N PHE A 31 0.95 8.31 2.96
CA PHE A 31 0.07 9.08 2.07
C PHE A 31 -1.37 8.58 2.12
N PHE A 32 -1.59 7.27 1.93
CA PHE A 32 -2.91 6.63 2.05
C PHE A 32 -3.61 7.00 3.36
N LYS A 33 -2.93 6.83 4.51
CA LYS A 33 -3.53 7.12 5.81
C LYS A 33 -3.88 8.59 5.96
N LYS A 34 -3.07 9.50 5.41
CA LYS A 34 -3.36 10.93 5.43
C LYS A 34 -4.58 11.28 4.58
N THR A 35 -4.78 10.59 3.46
CA THR A 35 -5.89 10.89 2.52
C THR A 35 -7.19 10.19 2.90
N VAL A 36 -7.14 8.94 3.36
CA VAL A 36 -8.33 8.11 3.60
C VAL A 36 -8.74 8.09 5.07
N LEU A 37 -7.81 8.21 6.03
CA LEU A 37 -8.15 8.05 7.45
C LEU A 37 -8.14 9.36 8.24
N TYR A 38 -7.28 10.31 7.87
CA TYR A 38 -7.07 11.50 8.70
C TYR A 38 -8.27 12.44 8.63
N GLY A 39 -9.00 12.59 9.75
CA GLY A 39 -10.16 13.48 9.86
C GLY A 39 -11.45 12.95 9.25
N HIS A 40 -11.47 11.68 8.81
CA HIS A 40 -12.64 11.04 8.21
C HIS A 40 -13.23 9.98 9.15
N TYR A 41 -14.54 10.09 9.40
CA TYR A 41 -15.32 9.05 10.07
C TYR A 41 -16.19 8.33 9.04
N TYR A 42 -16.16 7.00 9.09
CA TYR A 42 -17.01 6.14 8.27
C TYR A 42 -17.97 5.41 9.20
N GLU A 43 -19.27 5.62 9.01
CA GLU A 43 -20.31 5.00 9.81
C GLU A 43 -20.41 3.50 9.52
N THR A 44 -20.14 3.11 8.28
CA THR A 44 -20.19 1.70 7.86
C THR A 44 -18.90 1.26 7.17
N PHE A 45 -18.63 -0.04 7.25
CA PHE A 45 -17.52 -0.65 6.54
C PHE A 45 -17.59 -0.42 5.02
N SER A 46 -18.80 -0.40 4.45
CA SER A 46 -18.98 -0.14 3.02
C SER A 46 -18.46 1.24 2.62
N GLN A 47 -18.73 2.28 3.43
CA GLN A 47 -18.24 3.63 3.16
C GLN A 47 -16.71 3.69 3.22
N PHE A 48 -16.10 3.03 4.22
CA PHE A 48 -14.65 2.94 4.32
C PHE A 48 -14.04 2.21 3.11
N LYS A 49 -14.64 1.08 2.69
CA LYS A 49 -14.18 0.32 1.53
C LYS A 49 -14.25 1.17 0.25
N THR A 50 -15.37 1.84 0.00
CA THR A 50 -15.52 2.73 -1.16
C THR A 50 -14.48 3.85 -1.15
N ALA A 51 -14.16 4.42 0.00
CA ALA A 51 -13.11 5.43 0.11
C ALA A 51 -11.72 4.87 -0.24
N CYS A 52 -11.42 3.64 0.15
CA CYS A 52 -10.19 2.95 -0.28
C CYS A 52 -10.17 2.75 -1.79
N ASP A 53 -11.24 2.20 -2.36
CA ASP A 53 -11.36 1.95 -3.81
C ASP A 53 -11.16 3.25 -4.60
N ASN A 54 -11.85 4.33 -4.20
CA ASN A 54 -11.73 5.65 -4.81
C ASN A 54 -10.30 6.20 -4.75
N PHE A 55 -9.63 6.05 -3.60
CA PHE A 55 -8.23 6.47 -3.45
C PHE A 55 -7.33 5.75 -4.45
N PHE A 56 -7.49 4.43 -4.63
CA PHE A 56 -6.65 3.67 -5.56
C PHE A 56 -6.99 3.92 -7.02
N THR A 57 -8.26 4.15 -7.37
CA THR A 57 -8.66 4.51 -8.74
C THR A 57 -8.21 5.90 -9.17
N GLY A 58 -7.96 6.80 -8.21
CA GLY A 58 -7.50 8.16 -8.45
C GLY A 58 -5.97 8.34 -8.40
N LEU A 59 -5.20 7.26 -8.28
CA LEU A 59 -3.75 7.29 -8.42
C LEU A 59 -3.40 7.38 -9.91
N ASP A 60 -2.95 8.56 -10.35
CA ASP A 60 -2.29 8.77 -11.64
C ASP A 60 -0.83 8.28 -11.60
#